data_AF-A0A969ZYY2-F1
#
_entry.id   AF-A0A969ZYY2-F1
#
_cell.length_a   1.000
_cell.length_b   1.000
_cell.length_c   1.000
_cell.angle_alpha   90.00
_cell.angle_beta   90.00
_cell.angle_gamma   90.00
#
_symmetry.space_group_name_H-M   'P 1'
#
loop_
_entity.id
_entity.type
_entity.pdbx_description
1 polymer ?
#
loop_
_entity_poly.entity_id
_entity_poly.type
_entity_poly.pdbx_seq_one_letter_code
_entity_poly.pdbx_strand_id
1 'polypeptide(L)'
;DEDTGLARQIVWLPEGDWFDFRTGEHYEGGGKYAVYGNLKDIPVFAKAGAIIPLGPKTEWGGVENPEKLQINIFPGQTNIFSLYEDDGETQLYKKGKYCSTEFILNWHDNYADFSIKPAAGDSSVIPGQREYELVFKSVKNPCSVTVKINGENVHVNHRYDEKTLQLTFEQIVLKPADHLYISLKTMSDTLMEKLDLTEEKFINALMSFKLNTYVKRKIFRDYPEIRQNIGLLGRSFINNKRYRIPVIDHELKPAQAVALCEILKKRDIISLIEQK
;
A
#
# COMPACT_ATOMS: atom_id res chain seq x y z
N ASP A 1 17.70 14.82 -6.76
CA ASP A 1 18.01 16.24 -6.48
C ASP A 1 19.25 16.30 -5.60
N GLU A 2 20.21 17.17 -5.93
CA GLU A 2 21.54 17.18 -5.29
C GLU A 2 21.50 17.65 -3.83
N ASP A 3 20.51 18.48 -3.48
CA ASP A 3 20.37 19.05 -2.15
C ASP A 3 19.69 18.08 -1.18
N THR A 4 18.69 17.36 -1.65
CA THR A 4 17.94 16.38 -0.85
C THR A 4 18.53 14.98 -0.92
N GLY A 5 19.28 14.63 -1.97
CA GLY A 5 19.72 13.26 -2.21
C GLY A 5 18.57 12.30 -2.58
N LEU A 6 17.38 12.83 -2.87
CA LEU A 6 16.17 12.07 -3.19
C LEU A 6 15.65 12.45 -4.59
N ALA A 7 14.92 11.52 -5.20
CA ALA A 7 14.07 11.81 -6.34
C ALA A 7 12.71 12.31 -5.83
N ARG A 8 12.14 13.31 -6.51
CA ARG A 8 10.80 13.84 -6.24
C ARG A 8 9.91 13.57 -7.44
N GLN A 9 8.77 12.93 -7.21
CA GLN A 9 7.75 12.68 -8.23
C GLN A 9 6.41 13.25 -7.76
N ILE A 10 5.71 13.96 -8.64
CA ILE A 10 4.31 14.36 -8.40
C ILE A 10 3.41 13.25 -8.93
N VAL A 11 2.50 12.78 -8.09
CA VAL A 11 1.51 11.75 -8.41
C VAL A 11 0.12 12.35 -8.22
N TRP A 12 -0.73 12.24 -9.23
CA TRP A 12 -2.15 12.54 -9.09
C TRP A 12 -2.89 11.29 -8.64
N LEU A 13 -3.57 11.36 -7.48
CA LEU A 13 -4.48 10.33 -7.01
C LEU A 13 -5.92 10.82 -7.25
N PRO A 14 -6.71 10.14 -8.09
CA PRO A 14 -8.14 10.42 -8.25
C PRO A 14 -8.91 10.32 -6.93
N GLU A 15 -10.15 10.82 -6.88
CA GLU A 15 -11.02 10.72 -5.70
C GLU A 15 -11.18 9.27 -5.19
N GLY A 16 -11.37 9.14 -3.87
CA GLY A 16 -11.44 7.87 -3.14
C GLY A 16 -10.18 7.59 -2.32
N ASP A 17 -10.16 6.49 -1.57
CA ASP A 17 -9.00 6.11 -0.76
C ASP A 17 -7.97 5.30 -1.57
N TRP A 18 -6.70 5.56 -1.29
CA TRP A 18 -5.55 4.92 -1.92
C TRP A 18 -4.53 4.50 -0.86
N PHE A 19 -3.74 3.48 -1.19
CA PHE A 19 -2.75 2.91 -0.30
C PHE A 19 -1.43 2.76 -1.04
N ASP A 20 -0.31 3.12 -0.42
CA ASP A 20 1.00 2.72 -0.93
C ASP A 20 1.03 1.19 -1.02
N PHE A 21 1.28 0.67 -2.22
CA PHE A 21 1.17 -0.76 -2.49
C PHE A 21 2.10 -1.60 -1.61
N ARG A 22 3.29 -1.07 -1.32
CA ARG A 22 4.31 -1.78 -0.54
C ARG A 22 4.00 -1.68 0.95
N THR A 23 3.80 -0.47 1.47
CA THR A 23 3.72 -0.24 2.92
C THR A 23 2.31 -0.34 3.49
N GLY A 24 1.28 -0.11 2.68
CA GLY A 24 -0.10 0.06 3.17
C GLY A 24 -0.38 1.47 3.73
N GLU A 25 0.51 2.44 3.54
CA GLU A 25 0.25 3.81 3.99
C GLU A 25 -0.97 4.39 3.28
N HIS A 26 -1.89 4.97 4.06
CA HIS A 26 -3.13 5.55 3.54
C HIS A 26 -2.93 6.96 2.96
N TYR A 27 -3.62 7.20 1.84
CA TYR A 27 -3.73 8.46 1.13
C TYR A 27 -5.20 8.73 0.78
N GLU A 28 -5.68 9.91 1.11
CA GLU A 28 -6.96 10.39 0.58
C GLU A 28 -6.78 10.84 -0.88
N GLY A 29 -7.70 10.53 -1.76
CA GLY A 29 -7.64 10.90 -3.17
C GLY A 29 -7.98 12.37 -3.44
N GLY A 30 -8.18 12.68 -4.71
CA GLY A 30 -8.60 14.01 -5.18
C GLY A 30 -7.49 15.06 -5.13
N GLY A 31 -6.23 14.64 -5.22
CA GLY A 31 -5.08 15.50 -4.95
C GLY A 31 -3.79 15.09 -5.67
N LYS A 32 -2.88 16.07 -5.78
CA LYS A 32 -1.50 15.84 -6.17
C LYS A 32 -0.63 15.65 -4.94
N TYR A 33 0.16 14.59 -4.95
CA TYR A 33 1.05 14.16 -3.88
C TYR A 33 2.49 14.25 -4.36
N ALA A 34 3.33 14.94 -3.59
CA ALA A 34 4.77 14.91 -3.80
C ALA A 34 5.34 13.71 -3.05
N VAL A 35 5.87 12.75 -3.79
CA VAL A 35 6.49 11.54 -3.25
C VAL A 35 7.99 11.65 -3.39
N TYR A 36 8.70 11.32 -2.31
CA TYR A 36 10.15 11.34 -2.23
C TYR A 36 10.67 9.91 -2.06
N GLY A 37 11.67 9.54 -2.83
CA GLY A 37 12.27 8.20 -2.80
C GLY A 37 13.70 8.18 -3.32
N ASN A 38 14.42 7.11 -3.02
CA ASN A 38 15.73 6.83 -3.60
C ASN A 38 15.58 6.10 -4.96
N LEU A 39 16.69 5.76 -5.61
CA LEU A 39 16.70 5.12 -6.93
C LEU A 39 15.94 3.78 -7.00
N LYS A 40 15.79 3.09 -5.87
CA LYS A 40 15.09 1.80 -5.76
C LYS A 40 13.59 1.97 -5.50
N ASP A 41 13.15 3.19 -5.18
CA ASP A 41 11.76 3.45 -4.83
C ASP A 41 10.97 3.81 -6.10
N ILE A 42 9.88 3.08 -6.33
CA ILE A 42 8.91 3.37 -7.39
C ILE A 42 7.56 3.60 -6.71
N PRO A 43 6.92 4.78 -6.90
CA PRO A 43 5.63 5.06 -6.30
C PRO A 43 4.54 4.25 -6.98
N VAL A 44 3.95 3.30 -6.24
CA VAL A 44 2.84 2.46 -6.70
C VAL A 44 1.74 2.50 -5.65
N PHE A 45 0.51 2.76 -6.08
CA PHE A 45 -0.64 2.89 -5.20
C PHE A 45 -1.75 1.93 -5.60
N ALA A 46 -2.31 1.24 -4.60
CA ALA A 46 -3.50 0.41 -4.73
C ALA A 46 -4.73 1.23 -4.34
N LYS A 47 -5.80 1.15 -5.14
CA LYS A 47 -7.08 1.76 -4.79
C LYS A 47 -7.77 0.97 -3.67
N ALA A 48 -8.58 1.61 -2.84
CA ALA A 48 -9.44 0.91 -1.89
C ALA A 48 -10.23 -0.24 -2.55
N GLY A 49 -10.29 -1.37 -1.86
CA GLY A 49 -10.87 -2.62 -2.37
C GLY A 49 -10.00 -3.39 -3.36
N ALA A 50 -8.77 -2.95 -3.65
CA ALA A 50 -7.90 -3.69 -4.56
C ALA A 50 -7.58 -5.10 -4.02
N ILE A 51 -7.65 -6.09 -4.92
CA ILE A 51 -7.22 -7.47 -4.70
C ILE A 51 -6.11 -7.72 -5.73
N ILE A 52 -4.88 -7.94 -5.26
CA ILE A 52 -3.69 -8.02 -6.11
C ILE A 52 -2.98 -9.36 -5.88
N PRO A 53 -3.13 -10.33 -6.79
CA PRO A 53 -2.38 -11.57 -6.77
C PRO A 53 -0.94 -11.35 -7.24
N LEU A 54 0.02 -11.91 -6.52
CA LEU A 54 1.43 -11.94 -6.88
C LEU A 54 1.91 -13.39 -6.93
N GLY A 55 2.57 -13.75 -8.03
CA GLY A 55 3.31 -15.00 -8.15
C GLY A 55 4.66 -14.94 -7.43
N PRO A 56 5.33 -16.09 -7.23
CA PRO A 56 6.66 -16.12 -6.67
C PRO A 56 7.64 -15.42 -7.61
N LYS A 57 8.73 -14.88 -7.03
CA LYS A 57 9.84 -14.40 -7.84
C LYS A 57 10.52 -15.59 -8.50
N THR A 58 10.34 -15.75 -9.81
CA THR A 58 11.07 -16.73 -10.61
C THR A 58 12.36 -16.10 -11.15
N GLU A 59 13.43 -16.89 -11.27
CA GLU A 59 14.70 -16.37 -11.80
C GLU A 59 14.61 -16.06 -13.30
N TRP A 60 13.73 -16.74 -14.04
CA TRP A 60 13.50 -16.55 -15.47
C TRP A 60 12.08 -16.90 -15.89
N GLY A 61 11.43 -15.96 -16.60
CA GLY A 61 10.54 -16.14 -17.77
C GLY A 61 9.47 -17.25 -17.84
N GLY A 62 9.16 -17.95 -16.77
CA GLY A 62 8.18 -19.03 -16.78
C GLY A 62 6.77 -18.50 -17.11
N VAL A 63 6.13 -19.15 -18.07
CA VAL A 63 4.70 -18.96 -18.42
C VAL A 63 3.80 -19.91 -17.64
N GLU A 64 4.37 -20.76 -16.80
CA GLU A 64 3.64 -21.73 -15.99
C GLU A 64 2.79 -21.02 -14.93
N ASN A 65 1.59 -21.56 -14.73
CA ASN A 65 0.71 -21.10 -13.68
C ASN A 65 1.31 -21.42 -12.29
N PRO A 66 1.40 -20.44 -11.38
CA PRO A 66 2.15 -20.59 -10.15
C PRO A 66 1.45 -21.55 -9.18
N GLU A 67 2.24 -22.38 -8.49
CA GLU A 67 1.78 -23.24 -7.39
C GLU A 67 1.56 -22.46 -6.09
N LYS A 68 2.10 -21.25 -5.99
CA LYS A 68 1.99 -20.38 -4.82
C LYS A 68 1.57 -18.97 -5.23
N LEU A 69 0.61 -18.39 -4.52
CA LEU A 69 0.18 -17.02 -4.73
C LEU A 69 0.14 -16.25 -3.40
N GLN A 70 0.68 -15.04 -3.40
CA GLN A 70 0.42 -14.06 -2.35
C GLN A 70 -0.68 -13.11 -2.84
N ILE A 71 -1.78 -13.00 -2.10
CA ILE A 71 -2.89 -12.10 -2.44
C ILE A 71 -2.87 -10.92 -1.47
N ASN A 72 -2.53 -9.74 -1.99
CA ASN A 72 -2.61 -8.50 -1.23
C ASN A 72 -4.01 -7.91 -1.35
N ILE A 73 -4.66 -7.66 -0.22
CA ILE A 73 -6.07 -7.25 -0.14
C ILE A 73 -6.13 -5.91 0.60
N PHE A 74 -6.67 -4.90 -0.06
CA PHE A 74 -6.77 -3.54 0.45
C PHE A 74 -8.20 -3.21 0.88
N PRO A 75 -8.38 -2.47 1.98
CA PRO A 75 -9.69 -2.26 2.61
C PRO A 75 -10.48 -1.16 1.91
N GLY A 76 -11.68 -0.89 2.41
CA GLY A 76 -12.44 0.33 2.14
C GLY A 76 -13.51 0.21 1.05
N GLN A 77 -13.42 -0.75 0.14
CA GLN A 77 -14.45 -0.96 -0.89
C GLN A 77 -14.63 -2.45 -1.23
N THR A 78 -15.87 -2.82 -1.58
CA THR A 78 -16.18 -4.11 -2.17
C THR A 78 -15.60 -4.19 -3.58
N ASN A 79 -15.03 -5.34 -3.93
CA ASN A 79 -14.45 -5.56 -5.25
C ASN A 79 -14.41 -7.05 -5.62
N ILE A 80 -14.36 -7.31 -6.93
CA ILE A 80 -14.19 -8.66 -7.47
C ILE A 80 -13.00 -8.62 -8.42
N PHE A 81 -12.05 -9.53 -8.22
CA PHE A 81 -10.95 -9.78 -9.13
C PHE A 81 -11.13 -11.15 -9.77
N SER A 82 -10.91 -11.25 -11.09
CA SER A 82 -10.97 -12.53 -11.80
C SER A 82 -9.58 -12.92 -12.28
N LEU A 83 -9.01 -13.96 -11.68
CA LEU A 83 -7.72 -14.53 -12.09
C LEU A 83 -7.93 -15.44 -13.29
N TYR A 84 -7.52 -14.98 -14.46
CA TYR A 84 -7.54 -15.75 -15.71
C TYR A 84 -6.23 -16.50 -15.89
N GLU A 85 -6.31 -17.79 -16.22
CA GLU A 85 -5.15 -18.66 -16.39
C GLU A 85 -5.36 -19.59 -17.59
N ASP A 86 -4.35 -19.72 -18.44
CA ASP A 86 -4.28 -20.65 -19.58
C ASP A 86 -2.88 -21.28 -19.65
N ASP A 87 -2.49 -21.87 -20.78
CA ASP A 87 -1.15 -22.47 -20.93
C ASP A 87 -0.04 -21.45 -21.22
N GLY A 88 -0.37 -20.18 -21.44
CA GLY A 88 0.58 -19.10 -21.73
C GLY A 88 1.34 -19.21 -23.06
N GLU A 89 1.13 -20.28 -23.85
CA GLU A 89 1.95 -20.60 -25.03
C GLU A 89 1.13 -20.74 -26.31
N THR A 90 -0.06 -21.34 -26.23
CA THR A 90 -0.82 -21.76 -27.40
C THR A 90 -2.06 -20.89 -27.64
N GLN A 91 -2.80 -21.19 -28.71
CA GLN A 91 -4.13 -20.59 -28.96
C GLN A 91 -5.28 -21.47 -28.46
N LEU A 92 -5.01 -22.47 -27.62
CA LEU A 92 -6.05 -23.38 -27.12
C LEU A 92 -7.08 -22.65 -26.25
N TYR A 93 -6.75 -21.50 -25.65
CA TYR A 93 -7.71 -20.65 -24.97
C TYR A 93 -8.91 -20.27 -25.86
N LYS A 94 -8.70 -20.10 -27.18
CA LYS A 94 -9.79 -19.83 -28.15
C LYS A 94 -10.76 -21.00 -28.31
N LYS A 95 -10.35 -22.20 -27.87
CA LYS A 95 -11.14 -23.43 -27.83
C LYS A 95 -11.63 -23.76 -26.42
N GLY A 96 -11.53 -22.81 -25.48
CA GLY A 96 -11.99 -22.99 -24.09
C GLY A 96 -10.97 -23.63 -23.15
N LYS A 97 -9.70 -23.77 -23.55
CA LYS A 97 -8.62 -24.27 -22.67
C LYS A 97 -8.06 -23.13 -21.82
N TYR A 98 -8.86 -22.69 -20.86
CA TYR A 98 -8.49 -21.72 -19.84
C TYR A 98 -9.38 -21.92 -18.63
N CYS A 99 -9.00 -21.36 -17.49
CA CYS A 99 -9.88 -21.23 -16.35
C CYS A 99 -9.87 -19.80 -15.78
N SER A 100 -10.87 -19.53 -14.95
CA SER A 100 -11.06 -18.26 -14.26
C SER A 100 -11.39 -18.53 -12.80
N THR A 101 -10.67 -17.90 -11.88
CA THR A 101 -10.91 -18.01 -10.44
C THR A 101 -11.28 -16.64 -9.88
N GLU A 102 -12.48 -16.50 -9.31
CA GLU A 102 -12.94 -15.23 -8.74
C GLU A 102 -12.49 -15.05 -7.30
N PHE A 103 -11.89 -13.91 -7.00
CA PHE A 103 -11.59 -13.43 -5.66
C PHE A 103 -12.56 -12.29 -5.34
N ILE A 104 -13.33 -12.43 -4.26
CA ILE A 104 -14.41 -11.50 -3.92
C ILE A 104 -14.12 -10.93 -2.54
N LEU A 105 -14.03 -9.61 -2.46
CA LEU A 105 -14.00 -8.86 -1.20
C LEU A 105 -15.33 -8.14 -1.04
N ASN A 106 -16.11 -8.51 -0.03
CA ASN A 106 -17.26 -7.73 0.43
C ASN A 106 -16.83 -6.92 1.65
N TRP A 107 -16.72 -5.61 1.46
CA TRP A 107 -16.26 -4.70 2.51
C TRP A 107 -17.44 -4.00 3.16
N HIS A 108 -17.46 -4.00 4.48
CA HIS A 108 -18.31 -3.17 5.31
C HIS A 108 -17.44 -2.42 6.31
N ASP A 109 -18.01 -1.46 7.03
CA ASP A 109 -17.20 -0.65 7.93
C ASP A 109 -16.52 -1.51 8.99
N ASN A 110 -17.28 -2.26 9.80
CA ASN A 110 -16.77 -3.05 10.93
C ASN A 110 -16.52 -4.54 10.64
N TYR A 111 -16.74 -5.00 9.40
CA TYR A 111 -16.41 -6.36 8.99
C TYR A 111 -16.10 -6.45 7.50
N ALA A 112 -15.39 -7.51 7.12
CA ALA A 112 -15.14 -7.82 5.72
C ALA A 112 -15.17 -9.33 5.50
N ASP A 113 -15.72 -9.72 4.36
CA ASP A 113 -15.73 -11.10 3.90
C ASP A 113 -14.88 -11.23 2.64
N PHE A 114 -13.95 -12.17 2.62
CA PHE A 114 -13.12 -12.48 1.47
C PHE A 114 -13.35 -13.93 1.02
N SER A 115 -13.47 -14.15 -0.28
CA SER A 115 -13.65 -15.48 -0.85
C SER A 115 -12.73 -15.72 -2.03
N ILE A 116 -12.25 -16.95 -2.13
CA ILE A 116 -11.70 -17.52 -3.37
C ILE A 116 -12.70 -18.56 -3.85
N LYS A 117 -13.35 -18.30 -4.99
CA LYS A 117 -14.32 -19.21 -5.59
C LYS A 117 -13.64 -20.41 -6.25
N PRO A 118 -14.37 -21.53 -6.45
CA PRO A 118 -13.90 -22.60 -7.31
C PRO A 118 -13.56 -22.07 -8.71
N ALA A 119 -12.49 -22.60 -9.31
CA ALA A 119 -12.11 -22.28 -10.67
C ALA A 119 -13.21 -22.71 -11.65
N ALA A 120 -13.59 -21.81 -12.55
CA ALA A 120 -14.54 -22.07 -13.63
C ALA A 120 -13.78 -22.28 -14.96
N GLY A 121 -14.24 -23.22 -15.79
CA GLY A 121 -13.58 -23.56 -17.06
C GLY A 121 -12.77 -24.85 -16.96
N ASP A 122 -11.69 -24.95 -17.75
CA ASP A 122 -10.83 -26.14 -17.78
C ASP A 122 -9.73 -26.04 -16.73
N SER A 123 -9.96 -26.62 -15.55
CA SER A 123 -8.99 -26.60 -14.45
C SER A 123 -7.75 -27.48 -14.70
N SER A 124 -7.67 -28.23 -15.80
CA SER A 124 -6.46 -28.98 -16.14
C SER A 124 -5.28 -28.08 -16.56
N VAL A 125 -5.54 -26.80 -16.82
CA VAL A 125 -4.50 -25.81 -17.16
C VAL A 125 -3.78 -25.22 -15.94
N ILE A 126 -4.31 -25.43 -14.73
CA ILE A 126 -3.74 -24.92 -13.47
C ILE A 126 -3.27 -26.06 -12.56
N PRO A 127 -2.38 -25.79 -11.57
CA PRO A 127 -1.96 -26.79 -10.61
C PRO A 127 -3.12 -27.46 -9.88
N GLY A 128 -3.01 -28.78 -9.66
CA GLY A 128 -4.04 -29.55 -8.95
C GLY A 128 -4.21 -29.17 -7.47
N GLN A 129 -3.22 -28.48 -6.92
CA GLN A 129 -3.25 -27.79 -5.62
C GLN A 129 -2.45 -26.50 -5.72
N ARG A 130 -2.90 -25.47 -5.00
CA ARG A 130 -2.22 -24.18 -4.90
C ARG A 130 -2.17 -23.70 -3.47
N GLU A 131 -1.02 -23.20 -3.06
CA GLU A 131 -0.81 -22.55 -1.78
C GLU A 131 -1.09 -21.04 -1.90
N TYR A 132 -1.85 -20.50 -0.96
CA TYR A 132 -2.17 -19.08 -0.87
C TYR A 132 -1.64 -18.49 0.45
N GLU A 133 -0.96 -17.36 0.34
CA GLU A 133 -0.76 -16.41 1.43
C GLU A 133 -1.71 -15.23 1.21
N LEU A 134 -2.51 -14.88 2.22
CA LEU A 134 -3.44 -13.75 2.13
C LEU A 134 -2.97 -12.64 3.05
N VAL A 135 -2.73 -11.46 2.50
CA VAL A 135 -2.22 -10.29 3.24
C VAL A 135 -3.26 -9.18 3.17
N PHE A 136 -4.04 -9.04 4.24
CA PHE A 136 -4.93 -7.90 4.43
C PHE A 136 -4.10 -6.73 4.96
N LYS A 137 -3.99 -5.66 4.17
CA LYS A 137 -3.21 -4.47 4.53
C LYS A 137 -4.10 -3.40 5.14
N SER A 138 -3.52 -2.59 6.02
CA SER A 138 -4.19 -1.40 6.56
C SER A 138 -5.52 -1.75 7.25
N VAL A 139 -5.52 -2.87 7.98
CA VAL A 139 -6.66 -3.34 8.79
C VAL A 139 -6.28 -3.35 10.25
N LYS A 140 -7.26 -3.18 11.13
CA LYS A 140 -7.11 -3.45 12.57
C LYS A 140 -6.97 -4.95 12.81
N ASN A 141 -6.41 -5.31 13.96
CA ASN A 141 -6.49 -6.69 14.44
C ASN A 141 -7.96 -7.07 14.69
N PRO A 142 -8.55 -8.00 13.92
CA PRO A 142 -9.94 -8.37 14.10
C PRO A 142 -10.15 -9.07 15.45
N CYS A 143 -11.27 -8.80 16.11
CA CYS A 143 -11.67 -9.51 17.32
C CYS A 143 -12.29 -10.88 17.01
N SER A 144 -12.64 -11.14 15.75
CA SER A 144 -13.18 -12.41 15.28
C SER A 144 -12.70 -12.71 13.87
N VAL A 145 -12.19 -13.92 13.68
CA VAL A 145 -11.76 -14.47 12.40
C VAL A 145 -12.47 -15.81 12.22
N THR A 146 -13.18 -15.97 11.11
CA THR A 146 -13.78 -17.25 10.70
C THR A 146 -13.23 -17.65 9.36
N VAL A 147 -12.70 -18.87 9.24
CA VAL A 147 -12.23 -19.42 7.96
C VAL A 147 -13.00 -20.70 7.66
N LYS A 148 -13.49 -20.80 6.42
CA LYS A 148 -14.21 -21.97 5.92
C LYS A 148 -13.63 -22.42 4.60
N ILE A 149 -13.49 -23.73 4.42
CA ILE A 149 -13.21 -24.35 3.12
C ILE A 149 -14.39 -25.29 2.83
N ASN A 150 -15.03 -25.11 1.69
CA ASN A 150 -16.21 -25.88 1.27
C ASN A 150 -17.37 -25.85 2.29
N GLY A 151 -17.47 -24.75 3.06
CA GLY A 151 -18.49 -24.55 4.08
C GLY A 151 -18.12 -25.09 5.47
N GLU A 152 -17.07 -25.90 5.58
CA GLU A 152 -16.58 -26.42 6.86
C GLU A 152 -15.61 -25.44 7.52
N ASN A 153 -15.76 -25.22 8.82
CA ASN A 153 -14.82 -24.39 9.58
C ASN A 153 -13.46 -25.07 9.66
N VAL A 154 -12.40 -24.33 9.31
CA VAL A 154 -11.02 -24.80 9.39
C VAL A 154 -10.18 -23.84 10.21
N HIS A 155 -9.12 -24.36 10.83
CA HIS A 155 -8.12 -23.52 11.47
C HIS A 155 -7.01 -23.19 10.45
N VAL A 156 -6.69 -21.90 10.32
CA VAL A 156 -5.59 -21.41 9.49
C VAL A 156 -4.71 -20.52 10.35
N ASN A 157 -3.40 -20.77 10.30
CA ASN A 157 -2.41 -19.96 10.98
C ASN A 157 -2.44 -18.54 10.41
N HIS A 158 -2.49 -17.55 11.30
CA HIS A 158 -2.43 -16.15 10.93
C HIS A 158 -1.65 -15.34 11.95
N ARG A 159 -1.08 -14.22 11.49
CA ARG A 159 -0.32 -13.26 12.31
C ARG A 159 -0.80 -11.85 12.03
N TYR A 160 -0.79 -11.01 13.05
CA TYR A 160 -1.04 -9.58 12.93
C TYR A 160 0.20 -8.78 13.32
N ASP A 161 0.61 -7.86 12.46
CA ASP A 161 1.70 -6.91 12.73
C ASP A 161 1.13 -5.52 12.96
N GLU A 162 1.20 -5.04 14.20
CA GLU A 162 0.73 -3.72 14.62
C GLU A 162 1.49 -2.56 13.96
N LYS A 163 2.76 -2.75 13.60
CA LYS A 163 3.57 -1.67 13.01
C LYS A 163 3.21 -1.44 11.55
N THR A 164 2.94 -2.52 10.81
CA THR A 164 2.60 -2.46 9.39
C THR A 164 1.10 -2.52 9.14
N LEU A 165 0.30 -2.79 10.17
CA LEU A 165 -1.15 -2.97 10.13
C LEU A 165 -1.57 -4.07 9.14
N GLN A 166 -0.85 -5.21 9.19
CA GLN A 166 -1.05 -6.33 8.27
C GLN A 166 -1.52 -7.57 9.01
N LEU A 167 -2.63 -8.15 8.54
CA LEU A 167 -3.07 -9.48 8.92
C LEU A 167 -2.70 -10.45 7.80
N THR A 168 -1.83 -11.42 8.11
CA THR A 168 -1.37 -12.44 7.16
C THR A 168 -1.93 -13.79 7.53
N PHE A 169 -2.59 -14.47 6.58
CA PHE A 169 -2.90 -15.90 6.66
C PHE A 169 -1.90 -16.67 5.82
N GLU A 170 -1.34 -17.73 6.39
CA GLU A 170 -0.24 -18.48 5.78
C GLU A 170 -0.67 -19.89 5.38
N GLN A 171 -0.06 -20.40 4.31
CA GLN A 171 -0.11 -21.82 3.91
C GLN A 171 -1.53 -22.37 3.68
N ILE A 172 -2.43 -21.58 3.09
CA ILE A 172 -3.76 -22.07 2.71
C ILE A 172 -3.64 -22.89 1.43
N VAL A 173 -3.82 -24.21 1.51
CA VAL A 173 -3.76 -25.09 0.33
C VAL A 173 -5.17 -25.39 -0.17
N LEU A 174 -5.44 -25.05 -1.44
CA LEU A 174 -6.74 -25.28 -2.10
C LEU A 174 -6.56 -26.08 -3.39
N LYS A 175 -7.53 -26.95 -3.69
CA LYS A 175 -7.74 -27.54 -5.01
C LYS A 175 -8.57 -26.59 -5.88
N PRO A 176 -8.54 -26.71 -7.22
CA PRO A 176 -9.37 -25.91 -8.11
C PRO A 176 -10.87 -25.91 -7.79
N ALA A 177 -11.41 -27.00 -7.24
CA ALA A 177 -12.82 -27.12 -6.89
C ALA A 177 -13.19 -26.52 -5.51
N ASP A 178 -12.20 -26.12 -4.71
CA ASP A 178 -12.45 -25.66 -3.35
C ASP A 178 -12.96 -24.22 -3.32
N HIS A 179 -13.83 -23.93 -2.35
CA HIS A 179 -14.31 -22.58 -2.04
C HIS A 179 -13.76 -22.16 -0.67
N LEU A 180 -12.91 -21.13 -0.66
CA LEU A 180 -12.46 -20.48 0.57
C LEU A 180 -13.39 -19.32 0.91
N TYR A 181 -13.72 -19.19 2.19
CA TYR A 181 -14.39 -18.02 2.76
C TYR A 181 -13.71 -17.61 4.06
N ILE A 182 -13.39 -16.33 4.19
CA ILE A 182 -12.83 -15.70 5.39
C ILE A 182 -13.76 -14.56 5.79
N SER A 183 -14.14 -14.50 7.06
CA SER A 183 -14.86 -13.36 7.65
C SER A 183 -14.02 -12.75 8.76
N LEU A 184 -13.79 -11.45 8.68
CA LEU A 184 -13.06 -10.64 9.64
C LEU A 184 -14.03 -9.66 10.28
N LYS A 185 -14.05 -9.56 11.62
CA LYS A 185 -14.90 -8.60 12.34
C LYS A 185 -14.12 -7.85 13.39
N THR A 186 -14.49 -6.59 13.61
CA THR A 186 -14.01 -5.77 14.72
C THR A 186 -15.19 -5.24 15.54
N MET A 187 -14.93 -4.96 16.83
CA MET A 187 -15.87 -4.25 17.69
C MET A 187 -15.82 -2.72 17.48
N SER A 188 -14.81 -2.23 16.76
CA SER A 188 -14.72 -0.82 16.37
C SER A 188 -15.74 -0.48 15.28
N ASP A 189 -16.02 0.80 15.10
CA ASP A 189 -16.87 1.29 13.99
C ASP A 189 -16.31 0.95 12.62
N THR A 190 -14.98 0.83 12.50
CA THR A 190 -14.31 0.43 11.26
C THR A 190 -13.17 -0.57 11.47
N LEU A 191 -13.05 -1.53 10.55
CA LEU A 191 -11.97 -2.50 10.38
C LEU A 191 -10.78 -1.89 9.65
N MET A 192 -10.99 -0.88 8.82
CA MET A 192 -9.91 -0.17 8.15
C MET A 192 -9.09 0.62 9.17
N GLU A 193 -7.77 0.56 9.07
CA GLU A 193 -6.85 1.35 9.87
C GLU A 193 -5.94 2.18 8.95
N LYS A 194 -5.76 3.46 9.28
CA LYS A 194 -5.01 4.39 8.43
C LYS A 194 -3.57 4.46 8.90
N LEU A 195 -2.70 3.66 8.27
CA LEU A 195 -1.27 3.76 8.49
C LEU A 195 -0.78 5.15 8.07
N ASP A 196 -0.13 5.89 8.98
CA ASP A 196 0.52 7.17 8.71
C ASP A 196 2.03 7.05 8.92
N LEU A 197 2.79 7.09 7.83
CA LEU A 197 4.26 7.02 7.86
C LEU A 197 4.91 8.40 7.71
N THR A 198 4.16 9.49 7.89
CA THR A 198 4.66 10.86 7.76
C THR A 198 5.92 11.10 8.60
N GLU A 199 5.94 10.64 9.85
CA GLU A 199 7.09 10.81 10.76
C GLU A 199 8.31 10.07 10.25
N GLU A 200 8.15 8.80 9.93
CA GLU A 200 9.24 7.96 9.42
C GLU A 200 9.80 8.55 8.12
N LYS A 201 8.92 8.96 7.19
CA LYS A 201 9.32 9.61 5.93
C LYS A 201 10.05 10.92 6.18
N PHE A 202 9.60 11.72 7.13
CA PHE A 202 10.27 12.97 7.52
C PHE A 202 11.68 12.70 8.05
N ILE A 203 11.83 11.72 8.95
CA ILE A 203 13.12 11.35 9.53
C ILE A 203 14.04 10.79 8.44
N ASN A 204 13.54 9.89 7.59
CA ASN A 204 14.32 9.31 6.49
C ASN A 204 14.81 10.39 5.51
N ALA A 205 13.95 11.35 5.16
CA ALA A 205 14.35 12.49 4.35
C ALA A 205 15.43 13.34 5.05
N LEU A 206 15.22 13.70 6.32
CA LEU A 206 16.21 14.46 7.09
C LEU A 206 17.57 13.74 7.17
N MET A 207 17.58 12.41 7.28
CA MET A 207 18.80 11.62 7.31
C MET A 207 19.53 11.62 5.95
N SER A 208 18.80 11.68 4.83
CA SER A 208 19.38 11.75 3.48
C SER A 208 20.07 13.08 3.16
N PHE A 209 19.70 14.16 3.85
CA PHE A 209 20.23 15.49 3.58
C PHE A 209 21.70 15.64 3.99
N LYS A 210 22.49 16.37 3.20
CA LYS A 210 23.88 16.73 3.56
C LYS A 210 23.87 17.94 4.50
N LEU A 211 23.57 17.70 5.78
CA LEU A 211 23.52 18.69 6.85
C LEU A 211 24.43 18.31 8.01
N ASN A 212 24.90 19.32 8.76
CA ASN A 212 25.61 19.10 10.01
C ASN A 212 24.75 18.27 10.98
N THR A 213 25.37 17.31 11.68
CA THR A 213 24.72 16.43 12.66
C THR A 213 23.97 17.22 13.75
N TYR A 214 24.50 18.36 14.20
CA TYR A 214 23.84 19.22 15.18
C TYR A 214 22.51 19.76 14.65
N VAL A 215 22.49 20.20 13.38
CA VAL A 215 21.30 20.72 12.71
C VAL A 215 20.24 19.62 12.55
N LYS A 216 20.63 18.43 12.09
CA LYS A 216 19.71 17.27 11.99
C LYS A 216 19.11 16.92 13.35
N ARG A 217 19.93 16.85 14.41
CA ARG A 217 19.45 16.56 15.78
C ARG A 217 18.48 17.61 16.28
N LYS A 218 18.73 18.89 15.98
CA LYS A 218 17.84 19.99 16.34
C LYS A 218 16.48 19.85 15.64
N ILE A 219 16.47 19.67 14.32
CA ILE A 219 15.23 19.48 13.54
C ILE A 219 14.47 18.23 14.00
N PHE A 220 15.17 17.14 14.29
CA PHE A 220 14.57 15.91 14.80
C PHE A 220 13.92 16.12 16.17
N ARG A 221 14.62 16.77 17.11
CA ARG A 221 14.09 17.08 18.45
C ARG A 221 12.86 17.98 18.37
N ASP A 222 12.88 18.96 17.46
CA ASP A 222 11.83 19.95 17.30
C ASP A 222 10.67 19.43 16.39
N TYR A 223 10.73 18.17 15.91
CA TYR A 223 9.73 17.56 15.03
C TYR A 223 8.28 17.67 15.55
N PRO A 224 7.97 17.40 16.84
CA PRO A 224 6.60 17.50 17.34
C PRO A 224 6.00 18.91 17.16
N GLU A 225 6.82 19.95 17.34
CA GLU A 225 6.43 21.36 17.18
C GLU A 225 6.32 21.71 15.69
N ILE A 226 7.28 21.25 14.88
CA ILE A 226 7.30 21.41 13.42
C ILE A 226 6.07 20.77 12.76
N ARG A 227 5.64 19.59 13.22
CA ARG A 227 4.45 18.91 12.69
C ARG A 227 3.18 19.75 12.90
N GLN A 228 3.11 20.49 14.01
CA GLN A 228 2.00 21.41 14.31
C GLN A 228 2.15 22.74 13.56
N ASN A 229 3.38 23.23 13.38
CA ASN A 229 3.68 24.47 12.69
C ASN A 229 4.87 24.31 11.74
N ILE A 230 4.58 23.93 10.50
CA ILE A 230 5.56 23.68 9.44
C ILE A 230 6.45 24.90 9.17
N GLY A 231 5.97 26.11 9.49
CA GLY A 231 6.76 27.34 9.38
C GLY A 231 8.08 27.32 10.18
N LEU A 232 8.17 26.48 11.22
CA LEU A 232 9.37 26.31 12.03
C LEU A 232 10.56 25.71 11.26
N LEU A 233 10.33 25.01 10.14
CA LEU A 233 11.40 24.45 9.31
C LEU A 233 12.22 25.52 8.56
N GLY A 234 11.85 26.80 8.63
CA GLY A 234 12.71 27.90 8.19
C GLY A 234 12.18 28.68 6.98
N ARG A 235 13.12 29.29 6.22
CA ARG A 235 12.83 30.18 5.08
C ARG A 235 12.65 29.38 3.80
N SER A 236 11.47 29.42 3.20
CA SER A 236 11.25 28.96 1.83
C SER A 236 10.90 30.12 0.92
N PHE A 237 11.62 30.23 -0.19
CA PHE A 237 11.20 31.06 -1.32
C PHE A 237 10.37 30.15 -2.22
N ILE A 238 9.07 30.42 -2.28
CA ILE A 238 8.21 29.81 -3.29
C ILE A 238 7.77 30.93 -4.23
N ASN A 239 8.07 30.78 -5.52
CA ASN A 239 7.71 31.74 -6.57
C ASN A 239 8.00 33.20 -6.20
N ASN A 240 9.22 33.48 -5.70
CA ASN A 240 9.70 34.80 -5.31
C ASN A 240 8.90 35.54 -4.21
N LYS A 241 7.96 34.86 -3.52
CA LYS A 241 7.25 35.43 -2.36
C LYS A 241 7.97 35.08 -1.06
N ARG A 242 8.19 36.11 -0.22
CA ARG A 242 8.99 36.04 1.01
C ARG A 242 8.07 35.86 2.22
N TYR A 243 8.17 34.71 2.88
CA TYR A 243 7.43 34.43 4.12
C TYR A 243 8.34 34.69 5.34
N ARG A 244 7.84 35.42 6.35
CA ARG A 244 8.59 35.77 7.59
C ARG A 244 8.29 34.76 8.69
N ILE A 245 9.26 33.92 9.05
CA ILE A 245 9.17 32.95 10.15
C ILE A 245 10.58 32.73 10.77
N PRO A 246 10.72 32.49 12.09
CA PRO A 246 11.99 32.19 12.79
C PRO A 246 12.77 31.02 12.19
N VAL A 247 14.09 31.17 12.14
CA VAL A 247 15.04 30.22 11.53
C VAL A 247 15.56 29.28 12.62
N ILE A 248 15.31 27.97 12.50
CA ILE A 248 15.99 26.97 13.34
C ILE A 248 17.48 26.92 12.99
N ASP A 249 17.84 26.95 11.70
CA ASP A 249 19.23 27.08 11.25
C ASP A 249 19.34 27.62 9.81
N HIS A 250 20.40 28.37 9.52
CA HIS A 250 20.74 28.93 8.21
C HIS A 250 21.31 27.90 7.21
N GLU A 251 21.74 26.72 7.68
CA GLU A 251 22.30 25.66 6.84
C GLU A 251 21.23 24.86 6.06
N LEU A 252 19.96 24.90 6.48
CA LEU A 252 18.89 24.18 5.78
C LEU A 252 18.58 24.86 4.45
N LYS A 253 18.83 24.15 3.35
CA LYS A 253 18.60 24.68 2.00
C LYS A 253 17.10 24.76 1.68
N PRO A 254 16.66 25.68 0.81
CA PRO A 254 15.25 25.79 0.43
C PRO A 254 14.63 24.49 -0.10
N ALA A 255 15.34 23.73 -0.95
CA ALA A 255 14.85 22.45 -1.48
C ALA A 255 14.59 21.40 -0.38
N GLN A 256 15.48 21.35 0.64
CA GLN A 256 15.33 20.47 1.80
C GLN A 256 14.14 20.88 2.67
N ALA A 257 13.96 22.19 2.88
CA ALA A 257 12.80 22.71 3.60
C ALA A 257 11.48 22.38 2.86
N VAL A 258 11.43 22.58 1.54
CA VAL A 258 10.27 22.21 0.71
C VAL A 258 9.96 20.72 0.81
N ALA A 259 10.96 19.85 0.70
CA ALA A 259 10.77 18.40 0.83
C ALA A 259 10.15 18.00 2.16
N LEU A 260 10.68 18.52 3.28
CA LEU A 260 10.12 18.26 4.60
C LEU A 260 8.70 18.79 4.75
N CYS A 261 8.39 19.98 4.20
CA CYS A 261 7.05 20.54 4.23
C CYS A 261 6.05 19.66 3.46
N GLU A 262 6.42 19.20 2.27
CA GLU A 262 5.56 18.38 1.41
C GLU A 262 5.28 17.01 2.01
N ILE A 263 6.28 16.40 2.65
CA ILE A 263 6.12 15.16 3.42
C ILE A 263 5.12 15.37 4.55
N LEU A 264 5.28 16.43 5.35
CA LEU A 264 4.38 16.72 6.48
C LEU A 264 2.95 17.01 6.05
N LYS A 265 2.76 17.69 4.92
CA LYS A 265 1.43 18.01 4.40
C LYS A 265 0.78 16.87 3.64
N LYS A 266 1.54 15.82 3.28
CA LYS A 266 1.14 14.80 2.30
C LYS A 266 0.53 15.44 1.05
N ARG A 267 1.10 16.53 0.52
CA ARG A 267 0.56 17.22 -0.66
C ARG A 267 1.68 17.89 -1.44
N ASP A 268 1.46 18.04 -2.74
CA ASP A 268 2.28 18.93 -3.56
C ASP A 268 1.96 20.39 -3.21
N ILE A 269 2.88 21.03 -2.50
CA ILE A 269 2.70 22.41 -2.04
C ILE A 269 2.87 23.39 -3.20
N ILE A 270 3.60 23.03 -4.25
CA ILE A 270 3.85 23.87 -5.42
C ILE A 270 2.55 24.03 -6.22
N SER A 271 1.85 22.94 -6.52
CA SER A 271 0.55 23.00 -7.22
C SER A 271 -0.53 23.77 -6.45
N LEU A 272 -0.51 23.74 -5.11
CA LEU A 272 -1.45 24.51 -4.28
C LEU A 272 -1.24 26.03 -4.38
N ILE A 273 -0.07 26.46 -4.84
CA ILE A 273 0.30 27.88 -4.98
C ILE A 273 0.05 28.37 -6.41
N GLU A 274 0.17 27.52 -7.42
CA GLU A 274 -0.11 27.86 -8.83
C GLU A 274 -1.62 27.97 -9.15
N GLN A 275 -2.48 27.41 -8.31
CA GLN A 275 -3.95 27.53 -8.42
C GLN A 275 -4.52 28.80 -7.75
N LYS A 276 -3.68 29.64 -7.13
CA LYS A 276 -4.06 30.90 -6.47
C LYS A 276 -3.47 32.12 -7.19
#